data_AF-A0AAE1JDX2-F1
#
_entry.id   AF-A0AAE1JDX2-F1
#
_cell.length_a   1.000
_cell.length_b   1.000
_cell.length_c   1.000
_cell.angle_alpha   90.00
_cell.angle_beta   90.00
_cell.angle_gamma   90.00
#
_symmetry.space_group_name_H-M   'P 1'
#
loop_
_entity.id
_entity.type
_entity.pdbx_description
1 polymer ?
#
loop_
_entity_poly.entity_id
_entity_poly.type
_entity_poly.pdbx_seq_one_letter_code
_entity_poly.pdbx_strand_id
1 'polypeptide(L)'
;MLEKVEEELNIEKVVDEFEELTKDAEKVQRETLRRILEVNASAEYLQNLGLNGRADLESFKAHVPVVTHKELEPYIMRIMDGDASSILTGKPITAVSLSSGTTGGKPKFVPMNDELLETAVQMNLISFAFRNREFPIKNGSLELHI
;
A
#
# COMPACT_ATOMS: atom_id res chain seq x y z
N MET A 1 23.28 -6.92 14.63
CA MET A 1 22.34 -6.65 13.51
C MET A 1 21.39 -5.53 13.89
N LEU A 2 20.74 -5.61 15.06
CA LEU A 2 19.97 -4.49 15.64
C LEU A 2 20.83 -3.24 15.91
N GLU A 3 22.02 -3.39 16.51
CA GLU A 3 22.96 -2.28 16.72
C GLU A 3 23.43 -1.59 15.42
N LYS A 4 23.47 -2.32 14.29
CA LYS A 4 23.82 -1.75 12.98
C LYS A 4 22.67 -0.98 12.33
N VAL A 5 21.42 -1.33 12.65
CA VAL A 5 20.24 -0.58 12.21
C VAL A 5 20.11 0.72 13.00
N GLU A 6 20.53 0.74 14.26
CA GLU A 6 20.61 1.95 15.10
C GLU A 6 21.61 2.98 14.57
N GLU A 7 22.71 2.56 13.93
CA GLU A 7 23.71 3.48 13.36
C GLU A 7 23.27 4.13 12.02
N GLU A 8 22.24 3.62 11.33
CA GLU A 8 21.85 4.09 9.99
C GLU A 8 20.46 4.74 9.90
N LEU A 9 19.54 4.48 10.83
CA LEU A 9 18.18 5.03 10.78
C LEU A 9 18.09 6.36 11.56
N ASN A 10 17.93 7.48 10.84
CA ASN A 10 17.64 8.77 11.46
C ASN A 10 16.18 8.85 11.92
N ILE A 11 15.94 8.55 13.21
CA ILE A 11 14.60 8.51 13.84
C ILE A 11 13.87 9.84 13.68
N GLU A 12 14.51 10.97 14.01
CA GLU A 12 13.88 12.29 13.92
C GLU A 12 13.49 12.61 12.49
N LYS A 13 14.34 12.28 11.50
CA LYS A 13 13.99 12.46 10.09
C LYS A 13 12.74 11.67 9.69
N VAL A 14 12.62 10.41 10.10
CA VAL A 14 11.44 9.58 9.78
C VAL A 14 10.16 10.16 10.41
N VAL A 15 10.26 10.63 11.64
CA VAL A 15 9.13 11.27 12.34
C VAL A 15 8.76 12.59 11.67
N ASP A 16 9.72 13.46 11.39
CA ASP A 16 9.51 14.75 10.74
C ASP A 16 8.89 14.59 9.34
N GLU A 17 9.36 13.62 8.55
CA GLU A 17 8.78 13.29 7.24
C GLU A 17 7.33 12.83 7.36
N PHE A 18 7.00 12.00 8.35
CA PHE A 18 5.62 11.55 8.57
C PHE A 18 4.71 12.70 9.04
N GLU A 19 5.17 13.53 9.97
CA GLU A 19 4.41 14.70 10.44
C GLU A 19 4.22 15.74 9.33
N GLU A 20 5.19 15.91 8.42
CA GLU A 20 4.99 16.76 7.25
C GLU A 20 3.89 16.21 6.33
N LEU A 21 3.85 14.89 6.11
CA LEU A 21 2.79 14.26 5.33
C LEU A 21 1.40 14.42 5.97
N THR A 22 1.31 14.52 7.30
CA THR A 22 0.02 14.65 8.00
C THR A 22 -0.55 16.08 7.95
N LYS A 23 0.27 17.10 7.67
CA LYS A 23 -0.15 18.51 7.60
C LYS A 23 -1.17 18.80 6.50
N ASP A 24 -1.12 18.06 5.39
CA ASP A 24 -2.03 18.25 4.25
C ASP A 24 -2.48 16.89 3.68
N ALA A 25 -3.34 16.22 4.44
CA ALA A 25 -3.88 14.92 4.05
C ALA A 25 -4.68 14.98 2.74
N GLU A 26 -5.33 16.11 2.43
CA GLU A 26 -6.08 16.27 1.18
C GLU A 26 -5.15 16.23 -0.03
N LYS A 27 -4.07 17.02 -0.01
CA LYS A 27 -3.08 17.03 -1.08
C LYS A 27 -2.43 15.66 -1.24
N VAL A 28 -2.05 15.01 -0.15
CA VAL A 28 -1.46 13.66 -0.17
C VAL A 28 -2.42 12.67 -0.83
N GLN A 29 -3.69 12.64 -0.42
CA GLN A 29 -4.70 11.73 -0.99
C GLN A 29 -4.94 11.97 -2.49
N ARG A 30 -4.99 13.24 -2.93
CA ARG A 30 -5.15 13.59 -4.34
C ARG A 30 -3.97 13.10 -5.19
N GLU A 31 -2.75 13.28 -4.70
CA GLU A 31 -1.55 12.81 -5.40
C GLU A 31 -1.44 11.29 -5.40
N THR A 32 -1.79 10.63 -4.29
CA THR A 32 -1.88 9.16 -4.21
C THR A 32 -2.87 8.61 -5.23
N LEU A 33 -4.08 9.17 -5.31
CA LEU A 33 -5.07 8.76 -6.30
C LEU A 33 -4.54 8.95 -7.72
N ARG A 34 -3.98 10.14 -8.03
CA ARG A 34 -3.42 10.43 -9.35
C ARG A 34 -2.37 9.39 -9.76
N ARG A 35 -1.40 9.10 -8.88
CA ARG A 35 -0.36 8.08 -9.11
C ARG A 35 -0.96 6.70 -9.34
N ILE A 36 -1.94 6.28 -8.52
CA ILE A 36 -2.61 4.98 -8.69
C ILE A 36 -3.25 4.88 -10.07
N LEU A 37 -3.96 5.92 -10.52
CA LEU A 37 -4.64 5.90 -11.81
C LEU A 37 -3.66 5.94 -12.99
N GLU A 38 -2.58 6.71 -12.89
CA GLU A 38 -1.54 6.79 -13.93
C GLU A 38 -0.78 5.47 -14.09
N VAL A 39 -0.33 4.87 -12.98
CA VAL A 39 0.37 3.58 -12.99
C VAL A 39 -0.51 2.47 -13.56
N ASN A 40 -1.83 2.54 -13.33
CA ASN A 40 -2.78 1.50 -13.72
C ASN A 40 -3.59 1.87 -14.96
N ALA A 41 -3.23 2.92 -15.71
CA ALA A 41 -4.01 3.41 -16.85
C ALA A 41 -4.20 2.36 -17.96
N SER A 42 -3.26 1.42 -18.08
CA SER A 42 -3.31 0.30 -19.03
C SER A 42 -3.97 -0.97 -18.47
N ALA A 43 -4.37 -0.98 -17.20
CA ALA A 43 -4.98 -2.14 -16.59
C ALA A 43 -6.36 -2.42 -17.20
N GLU A 44 -6.62 -3.68 -17.57
CA GLU A 44 -7.86 -4.15 -18.17
C GLU A 44 -9.09 -3.66 -17.39
N TYR A 45 -9.04 -3.72 -16.05
CA TYR A 45 -10.12 -3.25 -15.20
C TYR A 45 -10.46 -1.77 -15.41
N LEU A 46 -9.46 -0.88 -15.44
CA LEU A 46 -9.71 0.56 -15.63
C LEU A 46 -10.08 0.90 -17.08
N GLN A 47 -9.57 0.14 -18.05
CA GLN A 47 -9.97 0.26 -19.45
C GLN A 47 -11.44 -0.11 -19.65
N ASN A 48 -11.89 -1.21 -19.03
CA ASN A 48 -13.28 -1.66 -19.09
C ASN A 48 -14.27 -0.69 -18.44
N LEU A 49 -13.81 0.13 -17.49
CA LEU A 49 -14.60 1.20 -16.85
C LEU A 49 -14.62 2.50 -17.66
N GLY A 50 -13.92 2.56 -18.81
CA GLY A 50 -13.90 3.75 -19.66
C GLY A 50 -13.16 4.94 -19.05
N LEU A 51 -12.25 4.70 -18.09
CA LEU A 51 -11.48 5.77 -17.47
C LEU A 51 -10.53 6.44 -18.49
N ASN A 52 -10.10 5.70 -19.52
CA ASN A 52 -9.35 6.20 -20.68
C ASN A 52 -8.09 6.99 -20.29
N GLY A 53 -7.36 6.52 -19.27
CA GLY A 53 -6.14 7.16 -18.78
C GLY A 53 -6.34 8.46 -18.01
N ARG A 54 -7.58 8.88 -17.73
CA ARG A 54 -7.86 10.04 -16.86
C ARG A 54 -7.47 9.72 -15.43
N ALA A 55 -6.75 10.64 -14.79
CA ALA A 55 -6.20 10.48 -13.44
C ALA A 55 -6.75 11.51 -12.44
N ASP A 56 -7.83 12.22 -12.79
CA ASP A 56 -8.48 13.20 -11.93
C ASP A 56 -9.60 12.59 -11.06
N LEU A 57 -9.88 13.25 -9.94
CA LEU A 57 -10.86 12.80 -8.94
C LEU A 57 -12.28 12.69 -9.50
N GLU A 58 -12.68 13.61 -10.38
CA GLU A 58 -14.06 13.66 -10.89
C GLU A 58 -14.30 12.51 -11.87
N SER A 59 -13.34 12.25 -12.76
CA SER A 59 -13.37 11.09 -13.64
C SER A 59 -13.39 9.78 -12.85
N PHE A 60 -12.56 9.66 -11.81
CA PHE A 60 -12.54 8.48 -10.94
C PHE A 60 -13.92 8.22 -10.32
N LYS A 61 -14.52 9.23 -9.67
CA LYS A 61 -15.84 9.12 -9.04
C LYS A 61 -16.95 8.78 -10.04
N ALA A 62 -16.85 9.29 -11.27
CA ALA A 62 -17.87 9.07 -12.28
C ALA A 62 -17.80 7.69 -12.94
N HIS A 63 -16.63 7.03 -12.97
CA HIS A 63 -16.41 5.80 -13.75
C HIS A 63 -16.11 4.57 -12.90
N VAL A 64 -15.49 4.73 -11.73
CA VAL A 64 -15.06 3.60 -10.90
C VAL A 64 -16.11 3.29 -9.83
N PRO A 65 -16.84 2.17 -9.94
CA PRO A 65 -17.86 1.81 -8.96
C PRO A 65 -17.24 1.31 -7.65
N VAL A 66 -18.02 1.41 -6.58
CA VAL A 66 -17.71 0.71 -5.32
C VAL A 66 -18.03 -0.77 -5.53
N VAL A 67 -17.03 -1.64 -5.36
CA VAL A 67 -17.14 -3.09 -5.59
C VAL A 67 -16.74 -3.90 -4.37
N THR A 68 -17.22 -5.14 -4.34
CA THR A 68 -16.86 -6.18 -3.38
C THR A 68 -15.81 -7.12 -3.95
N HIS A 69 -15.18 -7.92 -3.08
CA HIS A 69 -14.19 -8.94 -3.49
C HIS A 69 -14.76 -9.93 -4.52
N LYS A 70 -16.05 -10.28 -4.40
CA LYS A 70 -16.73 -11.21 -5.33
C LYS A 70 -16.75 -10.69 -6.77
N GLU A 71 -16.90 -9.38 -6.96
CA GLU A 71 -16.90 -8.76 -8.29
C GLU A 71 -15.49 -8.71 -8.90
N LEU A 72 -14.44 -8.74 -8.07
CA LEU A 72 -13.05 -8.79 -8.51
C LEU A 72 -12.51 -10.21 -8.67
N GLU A 73 -13.19 -11.22 -8.11
CA GLU A 73 -12.75 -12.61 -8.12
C GLU A 73 -12.37 -13.15 -9.51
N PRO A 74 -13.11 -12.87 -10.61
CA PRO A 74 -12.73 -13.33 -11.94
C PRO A 74 -11.36 -12.82 -12.41
N TYR A 75 -11.03 -11.56 -12.09
CA TYR A 75 -9.73 -10.97 -12.41
C TYR A 75 -8.62 -11.57 -11.55
N ILE A 76 -8.88 -11.74 -10.26
CA ILE A 76 -7.93 -12.32 -9.30
C ILE A 76 -7.60 -13.77 -9.67
N MET A 77 -8.59 -14.57 -10.09
CA MET A 77 -8.37 -15.96 -10.48
C MET A 77 -7.53 -16.07 -11.76
N ARG A 78 -7.71 -15.19 -12.74
CA ARG A 78 -6.83 -15.14 -13.92
C ARG A 78 -5.37 -14.88 -13.55
N ILE A 79 -5.13 -13.94 -12.64
CA ILE A 79 -3.79 -13.66 -12.12
C ILE A 79 -3.22 -14.91 -11.44
N MET A 80 -4.02 -15.58 -10.59
CA MET A 80 -3.65 -16.81 -9.89
C MET A 80 -3.32 -17.97 -10.85
N ASP A 81 -4.03 -18.05 -11.98
CA ASP A 81 -3.82 -19.05 -13.03
C ASP A 81 -2.60 -18.73 -13.92
N GLY A 82 -1.89 -17.63 -13.65
CA GLY A 82 -0.64 -17.26 -14.30
C GLY A 82 -0.76 -16.23 -15.43
N ASP A 83 -1.92 -15.57 -15.58
CA ASP A 83 -2.05 -14.45 -16.50
C ASP A 83 -1.24 -13.24 -16.01
N ALA A 84 -0.11 -13.00 -16.66
CA ALA A 84 0.82 -11.91 -16.34
C ALA A 84 0.50 -10.59 -17.06
N SER A 85 -0.63 -10.51 -17.77
CA SER A 85 -1.08 -9.24 -18.36
C SER A 85 -1.53 -8.23 -17.30
N SER A 86 -1.59 -6.95 -17.66
CA SER A 86 -2.03 -5.89 -16.77
C SER A 86 -3.54 -5.97 -16.51
N ILE A 87 -3.98 -6.84 -15.61
CA ILE A 87 -5.40 -7.05 -15.34
C ILE A 87 -5.94 -5.99 -14.37
N LEU A 88 -5.44 -6.00 -13.13
CA LEU A 88 -5.86 -5.08 -12.06
C LEU A 88 -4.87 -3.93 -11.84
N THR A 89 -3.63 -4.10 -12.28
CA THR A 89 -2.56 -3.12 -12.11
C THR A 89 -1.59 -3.17 -13.28
N GLY A 90 -0.91 -2.05 -13.56
CA GLY A 90 0.20 -1.98 -14.51
C GLY A 90 1.53 -2.51 -13.97
N LYS A 91 1.58 -2.90 -12.69
CA LYS A 91 2.78 -3.45 -12.04
C LYS A 91 2.75 -4.98 -11.96
N PRO A 92 3.91 -5.66 -12.01
CA PRO A 92 3.97 -7.10 -11.79
C PRO A 92 3.41 -7.48 -10.41
N ILE A 93 2.63 -8.55 -10.39
CA ILE A 93 2.15 -9.17 -9.16
C ILE A 93 3.15 -10.26 -8.79
N THR A 94 3.78 -10.13 -7.62
CA THR A 94 4.89 -10.97 -7.17
C THR A 94 4.50 -11.96 -6.08
N ALA A 95 3.37 -11.72 -5.41
CA ALA A 95 2.83 -12.61 -4.38
C ALA A 95 1.31 -12.50 -4.27
N VAL A 96 0.70 -13.45 -3.57
CA VAL A 96 -0.71 -13.40 -3.20
C VAL A 96 -0.85 -13.70 -1.71
N SER A 97 -1.59 -12.84 -1.02
CA SER A 97 -1.93 -13.02 0.38
C SER A 97 -3.33 -13.61 0.56
N LEU A 98 -3.50 -14.35 1.65
CA LEU A 98 -4.79 -14.86 2.11
C LEU A 98 -5.30 -13.96 3.21
N SER A 99 -6.42 -13.27 2.96
CA SER A 99 -7.09 -12.51 4.00
C SER A 99 -7.75 -13.46 5.02
N SER A 100 -7.84 -13.06 6.28
CA SER A 100 -8.62 -13.79 7.30
C SER A 100 -10.12 -13.82 7.01
N GLY A 101 -10.62 -12.90 6.18
CA GLY A 101 -12.00 -12.89 5.70
C GLY A 101 -12.24 -13.90 4.57
N THR A 102 -13.46 -14.43 4.52
CA THR A 102 -13.89 -15.39 3.49
C THR A 102 -14.96 -14.82 2.57
N THR A 103 -15.01 -15.28 1.31
CA THR A 103 -16.14 -15.09 0.38
C THR A 103 -16.74 -16.47 0.10
N GLY A 104 -18.02 -16.69 0.46
CA GLY A 104 -18.66 -17.99 0.23
C GLY A 104 -17.97 -19.19 0.89
N GLY A 105 -17.31 -18.98 2.03
CA GLY A 105 -16.55 -20.02 2.75
C GLY A 105 -15.13 -20.28 2.23
N LYS A 106 -14.69 -19.57 1.17
CA LYS A 106 -13.32 -19.64 0.65
C LYS A 106 -12.49 -18.44 1.10
N PRO A 107 -11.19 -18.60 1.37
CA PRO A 107 -10.30 -17.47 1.65
C PRO A 107 -10.31 -16.43 0.52
N LYS A 108 -10.19 -15.15 0.88
CA LYS A 108 -10.01 -14.09 -0.12
C LYS A 108 -8.54 -13.97 -0.49
N PHE A 109 -8.25 -14.16 -1.77
CA PHE A 109 -6.94 -13.87 -2.35
C PHE A 109 -6.79 -12.37 -2.59
N VAL A 110 -5.64 -11.83 -2.20
CA VAL A 110 -5.26 -10.42 -2.38
C VAL A 110 -3.93 -10.37 -3.13
N PRO A 111 -3.92 -9.97 -4.41
CA PRO A 111 -2.67 -9.84 -5.17
C PRO A 111 -1.78 -8.73 -4.61
N MET A 112 -0.47 -8.98 -4.60
CA MET A 112 0.54 -8.08 -4.06
C MET A 112 1.63 -7.81 -5.09
N ASN A 113 2.13 -6.58 -5.11
CA ASN A 113 3.34 -6.18 -5.84
C ASN A 113 4.40 -5.72 -4.84
N ASP A 114 5.62 -5.49 -5.33
CA ASP A 114 6.75 -5.12 -4.47
C ASP A 114 6.56 -3.75 -3.79
N GLU A 115 5.82 -2.82 -4.42
CA GLU A 115 5.50 -1.52 -3.81
C GLU A 115 4.66 -1.68 -2.53
N LEU A 116 3.77 -2.66 -2.46
CA LEU A 116 3.01 -2.96 -1.24
C LEU A 116 3.94 -3.46 -0.13
N LEU A 117 4.93 -4.29 -0.46
CA LEU A 117 5.92 -4.78 0.50
C LEU A 117 6.79 -3.62 1.03
N GLU A 118 7.27 -2.76 0.14
CA GLU A 118 8.02 -1.55 0.50
C GLU A 118 7.21 -0.64 1.43
N THR A 119 5.93 -0.43 1.11
CA THR A 119 5.01 0.35 1.93
C THR A 119 4.83 -0.27 3.32
N ALA A 120 4.69 -1.59 3.41
CA ALA A 120 4.59 -2.29 4.70
C ALA A 120 5.86 -2.14 5.55
N VAL A 121 7.04 -2.18 4.91
CA VAL A 121 8.32 -1.92 5.61
C VAL A 121 8.36 -0.47 6.13
N GLN A 122 7.96 0.51 5.32
CA GLN A 122 7.90 1.92 5.74
C GLN A 122 6.97 2.12 6.94
N MET A 123 5.79 1.50 6.95
CA MET A 123 4.88 1.55 8.09
C MET A 123 5.52 1.02 9.39
N ASN A 124 6.26 -0.08 9.30
CA ASN A 124 6.99 -0.62 10.46
C ASN A 124 8.11 0.32 10.92
N LEU A 125 8.83 0.95 10.00
CA LEU A 125 9.88 1.92 10.33
C LEU A 125 9.31 3.17 11.01
N ILE A 126 8.18 3.70 10.51
CA ILE A 126 7.48 4.82 11.15
C ILE A 126 7.06 4.44 12.57
N SER A 127 6.41 3.29 12.73
CA SER A 127 6.01 2.80 14.06
C SER A 127 7.19 2.63 15.00
N PHE A 128 8.31 2.08 14.51
CA PHE A 128 9.55 1.94 15.26
C PHE A 128 10.14 3.30 15.67
N ALA A 129 10.17 4.27 14.75
CA ALA A 129 10.70 5.61 14.99
C ALA A 129 9.90 6.34 16.09
N PHE A 130 8.56 6.38 15.97
CA PHE A 130 7.70 6.97 17.00
C PHE A 130 7.87 6.28 18.36
N ARG A 131 7.92 4.93 18.38
CA ARG A 131 8.08 4.18 19.63
C ARG A 131 9.40 4.50 20.31
N ASN A 132 10.50 4.53 19.57
CA ASN A 132 11.83 4.75 20.15
C ASN A 132 12.13 6.23 20.45
N ARG A 133 11.39 7.16 19.84
CA ARG A 133 11.42 8.57 20.25
C ARG A 133 10.90 8.73 21.68
N GLU A 134 9.79 8.07 22.01
CA GLU A 134 9.16 8.12 23.34
C GLU A 134 9.82 7.17 24.34
N PHE A 135 10.27 6.00 23.88
CA PHE A 135 10.89 4.96 24.70
C PHE A 135 12.23 4.52 24.10
N PRO A 136 13.31 5.32 24.28
CA PRO A 136 14.62 5.00 23.73
C PRO A 136 15.12 3.65 24.25
N ILE A 137 15.64 2.83 23.33
CA ILE A 137 16.37 1.62 23.68
C ILE A 137 17.84 2.01 23.80
N LYS A 138 18.47 1.74 24.95
CA LYS A 138 19.92 1.83 25.13
C LYS A 138 20.47 0.48 25.59
N ASN A 139 21.57 0.04 24.97
CA ASN A 139 22.24 -1.23 25.28
C ASN A 139 21.29 -2.44 25.31
N GLY A 140 20.31 -2.49 24.39
CA GLY A 140 19.33 -3.58 24.31
C GLY A 140 18.24 -3.59 25.39
N SER A 141 18.13 -2.52 26.18
CA SER A 141 17.09 -2.37 27.23
C SER A 141 16.34 -1.04 27.10
N LEU A 142 15.05 -1.06 27.47
CA LEU A 142 14.21 0.15 27.54
C LEU A 142 14.69 1.05 28.69
N GLU A 143 14.97 2.33 28.41
CA GLU A 143 15.11 3.31 29.47
C GLU A 143 13.71 3.75 29.95
N LEU A 144 13.28 3.23 31.09
CA LEU A 144 12.14 3.79 31.81
C LEU A 144 12.65 4.91 32.73
N HIS A 145 12.28 6.15 32.44
CA HIS A 145 12.42 7.24 33.40
C HIS A 145 11.31 7.10 34.45
N ILE A 146 11.60 6.39 35.54
CA ILE A 146 10.78 6.35 36.77
C ILE A 146 11.42 7.26 37.82
#